data_AF-A0A3B8JF16-F1
#
_entry.id   AF-A0A3B8JF16-F1
#
_cell.length_a   1.000
_cell.length_b   1.000
_cell.length_c   1.000
_cell.angle_alpha   90.00
_cell.angle_beta   90.00
_cell.angle_gamma   90.00
#
_symmetry.space_group_name_H-M   'P 1'
#
loop_
_entity.id
_entity.type
_entity.pdbx_description
1 polymer ?
#
loop_
_entity_poly.entity_id
_entity_poly.type
_entity_poly.pdbx_seq_one_letter_code
_entity_poly.pdbx_strand_id
1 'polypeptide(L)'
;MPAYRFTPPQAKATLVLFGGYDSYIEEFFPIVFFLVEAGYDVVVFEGPGQGGALEDAELKMIPEWEQPVKAVLDYFELNDVILMGISLGGGLVIRAAAFEPRVRYVIRLTRRVPPLSG
;
A
#
# COMPACT_ATOMS: atom_id res chain seq x y z
N MET A 1 10.87 -7.39 2.72
CA MET A 1 9.77 -6.44 2.93
C MET A 1 8.77 -7.09 3.86
N PRO A 2 8.57 -6.56 5.07
CA PRO A 2 7.48 -6.98 5.96
C PRO A 2 6.12 -6.80 5.28
N ALA A 3 5.25 -7.81 5.37
CA ALA A 3 3.91 -7.77 4.82
C ALA A 3 2.98 -8.74 5.58
N TYR A 4 1.73 -8.32 5.77
CA TYR A 4 0.69 -9.11 6.42
C TYR A 4 -0.57 -9.13 5.57
N ARG A 5 -1.29 -10.26 5.57
CA ARG A 5 -2.60 -10.41 4.95
C ARG A 5 -3.62 -10.84 5.99
N PHE A 6 -4.76 -10.16 6.00
CA PHE A 6 -5.89 -10.45 6.89
C PHE A 6 -7.14 -10.66 6.04
N THR A 7 -7.69 -11.86 6.09
CA THR A 7 -8.78 -12.29 5.20
C THR A 7 -10.02 -12.64 6.03
N PRO A 8 -11.16 -11.95 5.84
CA PRO A 8 -12.42 -12.35 6.44
C PRO A 8 -12.99 -13.61 5.75
N PRO A 9 -13.94 -14.34 6.36
CA PRO A 9 -14.49 -15.58 5.78
C PRO A 9 -15.08 -15.41 4.37
N GLN A 10 -15.65 -14.24 4.08
CA GLN A 10 -16.15 -13.87 2.77
C GLN A 10 -15.73 -12.44 2.44
N ALA A 11 -14.68 -12.29 1.62
CA ALA A 11 -14.19 -11.00 1.19
C ALA A 11 -14.98 -10.48 -0.02
N LYS A 12 -15.33 -9.18 0.00
CA LYS A 12 -16.02 -8.52 -1.12
C LYS A 12 -15.07 -7.86 -2.13
N ALA A 13 -13.84 -7.56 -1.71
CA ALA A 13 -12.76 -7.04 -2.54
C ALA A 13 -11.43 -7.15 -1.77
N THR A 14 -10.31 -7.10 -2.50
CA THR A 14 -8.96 -7.05 -1.92
C THR A 14 -8.43 -5.62 -1.93
N LEU A 15 -7.89 -5.19 -0.79
CA LEU A 15 -7.27 -3.88 -0.60
C LEU A 15 -5.82 -4.06 -0.17
N VAL A 16 -4.90 -3.42 -0.90
CA VAL A 16 -3.48 -3.39 -0.59
C VAL A 16 -3.12 -1.98 -0.14
N LEU A 17 -2.58 -1.83 1.08
CA LEU A 17 -2.19 -0.54 1.63
C LEU A 17 -0.71 -0.47 2.03
N PHE A 18 -0.15 0.73 1.93
CA PHE A 18 1.19 1.04 2.41
C PHE A 18 1.31 2.50 2.84
N GLY A 19 2.30 2.74 3.70
CA GLY A 19 2.56 4.01 4.35
C GLY A 19 3.42 4.99 3.56
N GLY A 20 3.95 5.97 4.30
CA GLY A 20 4.74 7.09 3.82
C GLY A 20 6.25 6.82 3.81
N TYR A 21 7.07 7.75 4.30
CA TYR A 21 8.53 7.61 4.24
C TYR A 21 9.02 6.60 5.27
N ASP A 22 8.82 6.87 6.56
CA ASP A 22 9.31 6.12 7.71
C ASP A 22 8.19 5.38 8.47
N SER A 23 7.04 5.17 7.83
CA SER A 23 5.91 4.51 8.47
C SER A 23 6.19 3.06 8.79
N TYR A 24 5.77 2.62 9.97
CA TYR A 24 5.73 1.21 10.36
C TYR A 24 4.36 0.60 10.06
N ILE A 25 4.33 -0.69 9.75
CA ILE A 25 3.09 -1.44 9.46
C ILE A 25 2.08 -1.32 10.62
N GLU A 26 2.57 -1.32 11.87
CA GLU A 26 1.77 -1.36 13.09
C GLU A 26 0.89 -0.12 13.24
N GLU A 27 1.32 1.01 12.69
CA GLU A 27 0.54 2.25 12.67
C GLU A 27 -0.78 2.10 11.91
N PHE A 28 -0.85 1.15 10.98
CA PHE A 28 -2.02 0.92 10.15
C PHE A 28 -2.93 -0.20 10.65
N PHE A 29 -2.56 -0.96 11.69
CA PHE A 29 -3.40 -2.03 12.22
C PHE A 29 -4.83 -1.62 12.58
N PRO A 30 -5.08 -0.45 13.20
CA PRO A 30 -6.45 0.00 13.43
C PRO A 30 -7.27 0.16 12.13
N ILE A 31 -6.66 0.66 11.06
CA ILE A 31 -7.30 0.82 9.74
C ILE A 31 -7.51 -0.55 9.09
N VAL A 32 -6.51 -1.42 9.16
CA VAL A 32 -6.56 -2.80 8.64
C VAL A 32 -7.72 -3.55 9.26
N PHE A 33 -7.82 -3.58 10.58
CA PHE A 33 -8.88 -4.33 11.26
C PHE A 33 -10.27 -3.76 10.99
N PHE A 34 -10.41 -2.43 10.94
CA PHE A 34 -11.67 -1.80 10.52
C PHE A 34 -12.10 -2.23 9.10
N LEU A 35 -11.16 -2.31 8.15
CA LEU A 35 -11.45 -2.74 6.78
C LEU A 35 -11.77 -4.24 6.70
N VAL A 36 -11.08 -5.07 7.47
CA VAL A 36 -11.37 -6.52 7.58
C VAL A 36 -12.77 -6.75 8.13
N GLU A 37 -13.15 -6.05 9.21
CA GLU A 37 -14.51 -6.08 9.78
C GLU A 37 -15.56 -5.59 8.77
N ALA A 38 -15.19 -4.63 7.91
CA ALA A 38 -16.05 -4.17 6.80
C ALA A 38 -16.11 -5.16 5.61
N GLY A 39 -15.44 -6.31 5.68
CA GLY A 39 -15.50 -7.39 4.70
C GLY A 39 -14.48 -7.30 3.56
N TYR A 40 -13.38 -6.56 3.73
CA TYR A 40 -12.27 -6.54 2.76
C TYR A 40 -11.18 -7.54 3.13
N ASP A 41 -10.58 -8.18 2.12
CA ASP A 41 -9.32 -8.89 2.27
C ASP A 41 -8.19 -7.85 2.20
N VAL A 42 -7.40 -7.73 3.26
CA VAL A 42 -6.48 -6.59 3.42
C VAL A 42 -5.04 -7.08 3.45
N VAL A 43 -4.21 -6.54 2.56
CA VAL A 43 -2.76 -6.67 2.61
C VAL A 43 -2.15 -5.33 3.01
N VAL A 44 -1.26 -5.35 4.00
CA VAL A 44 -0.46 -4.19 4.39
C VAL A 44 1.01 -4.56 4.30
N PHE A 45 1.84 -3.65 3.82
CA PHE A 45 3.29 -3.90 3.68
C PHE A 45 4.14 -2.65 3.88
N GLU A 46 5.42 -2.88 4.14
CA GLU A 46 6.50 -1.89 4.14
C GLU A 46 7.41 -2.14 2.94
N GLY A 47 7.59 -1.13 2.09
CA GLY A 47 8.51 -1.16 0.96
C GLY A 47 9.89 -0.54 1.28
N PRO A 48 10.82 -0.54 0.31
CA PRO A 48 12.15 0.08 0.48
C PRO A 48 12.13 1.52 1.02
N GLY A 49 12.80 1.78 2.13
CA GLY A 49 12.83 3.09 2.79
C GLY A 49 11.80 3.25 3.91
N GLN A 50 10.93 2.27 4.12
CA GLN A 50 9.90 2.25 5.17
C GLN A 50 10.23 1.20 6.25
N GLY A 51 9.97 1.54 7.51
CA GLY A 51 9.99 0.62 8.67
C GLY A 51 11.07 -0.46 8.63
N GLY A 52 10.67 -1.70 8.91
CA GLY A 52 11.55 -2.88 8.91
C GLY A 52 12.13 -3.22 7.54
N ALA A 53 11.51 -2.81 6.43
CA ALA A 53 12.14 -2.97 5.12
C ALA A 53 13.43 -2.14 4.98
N LEU A 54 13.47 -0.94 5.57
CA LEU A 54 14.68 -0.13 5.65
C LEU A 54 15.62 -0.60 6.76
N GLU A 55 15.09 -0.84 7.96
CA GLU A 55 15.90 -1.09 9.16
C GLU A 55 16.52 -2.47 9.17
N ASP A 56 15.75 -3.51 8.85
CA ASP A 56 16.20 -4.91 8.97
C ASP A 56 16.79 -5.45 7.66
N ALA A 57 16.31 -4.94 6.52
CA ALA A 57 16.69 -5.42 5.18
C ALA A 57 17.50 -4.41 4.37
N GLU A 58 17.81 -3.24 4.93
CA GLU A 58 18.60 -2.17 4.30
C GLU A 58 18.10 -1.74 2.91
N LEU A 59 16.81 -1.95 2.63
CA LEU A 59 16.21 -1.57 1.36
C LEU A 59 15.93 -0.07 1.40
N LYS A 60 16.62 0.71 0.57
CA LYS A 60 16.46 2.18 0.48
C LYS A 60 15.34 2.56 -0.49
N MET A 61 14.70 3.70 -0.25
CA MET A 61 13.68 4.27 -1.14
C MET A 61 14.18 4.33 -2.58
N ILE A 62 13.37 3.81 -3.50
CA ILE A 62 13.67 3.80 -4.94
C ILE A 62 12.61 4.59 -5.72
N PRO A 63 12.98 5.21 -6.85
CA PRO A 63 12.01 5.87 -7.72
C PRO A 63 10.97 4.90 -8.30
N GLU A 64 11.36 3.68 -8.66
CA GLU A 64 10.54 2.65 -9.31
C GLU A 64 9.58 1.94 -8.34
N TRP A 65 8.77 2.73 -7.63
CA TRP A 65 7.90 2.24 -6.56
C TRP A 65 6.71 1.36 -7.02
N GLU A 66 6.54 1.16 -8.31
CA GLU A 66 5.73 0.09 -8.88
C GLU A 66 6.30 -1.29 -8.58
N GLN A 67 7.63 -1.44 -8.43
CA GLN A 67 8.26 -2.75 -8.25
C GLN A 67 7.93 -3.39 -6.89
N PRO A 68 7.96 -2.68 -5.74
CA PRO A 68 7.51 -3.23 -4.47
C PRO A 68 6.05 -3.67 -4.50
N VAL A 69 5.17 -2.87 -5.12
CA VAL A 69 3.75 -3.22 -5.28
C VAL A 69 3.61 -4.49 -6.11
N LYS A 70 4.27 -4.56 -7.27
CA LYS A 70 4.28 -5.75 -8.12
C LYS A 70 4.73 -6.99 -7.34
N ALA A 71 5.82 -6.88 -6.57
CA ALA A 71 6.33 -7.99 -5.78
C ALA A 71 5.33 -8.49 -4.72
N VAL A 72 4.62 -7.59 -4.06
CA VAL A 72 3.56 -7.93 -3.09
C VAL A 72 2.38 -8.61 -3.78
N LEU A 73 1.93 -8.08 -4.92
CA LEU A 73 0.83 -8.69 -5.67
C LEU A 73 1.20 -10.07 -6.22
N ASP A 74 2.43 -10.24 -6.69
CA ASP A 74 2.94 -11.53 -7.16
C ASP A 74 3.01 -12.55 -6.02
N TYR A 75 3.56 -12.15 -4.86
CA TYR A 75 3.72 -13.03 -3.71
C TYR A 75 2.39 -13.56 -3.15
N PHE A 76 1.36 -12.69 -3.08
CA PHE A 76 0.04 -13.06 -2.59
C PHE A 76 -0.93 -13.53 -3.71
N GLU A 77 -0.43 -13.64 -4.94
CA GLU A 77 -1.19 -14.03 -6.14
C GLU A 77 -2.47 -13.19 -6.35
N LEU A 78 -2.35 -11.88 -6.16
CA LEU A 78 -3.47 -10.95 -6.19
C LEU A 78 -3.72 -10.37 -7.59
N ASN A 79 -4.99 -10.13 -7.89
CA ASN A 79 -5.48 -9.44 -9.09
C ASN A 79 -6.67 -8.55 -8.72
N ASP A 80 -7.02 -7.59 -9.58
CA ASP A 80 -8.18 -6.69 -9.42
C ASP A 80 -8.26 -5.99 -8.05
N VAL A 81 -7.13 -5.41 -7.61
CA VAL A 81 -7.00 -4.85 -6.26
C VAL A 81 -7.38 -3.37 -6.17
N ILE A 82 -7.78 -2.95 -4.98
CA ILE A 82 -7.81 -1.55 -4.56
C ILE A 82 -6.44 -1.24 -3.95
N LEU A 83 -5.72 -0.24 -4.47
CA LEU A 83 -4.42 0.17 -3.94
C LEU A 83 -4.55 1.48 -3.15
N MET A 84 -4.11 1.48 -1.89
CA MET A 84 -4.18 2.63 -0.98
C MET A 84 -2.79 3.09 -0.54
N GLY A 85 -2.52 4.38 -0.72
CA GLY A 85 -1.30 5.02 -0.21
C GLY A 85 -1.61 6.12 0.79
N ILE A 86 -0.95 6.08 1.96
CA ILE A 86 -1.14 7.03 3.06
C ILE A 86 0.08 7.96 3.18
N SER A 87 -0.13 9.25 3.44
CA SER A 87 0.93 10.26 3.60
C SER A 87 1.77 10.43 2.32
N LEU A 88 3.11 10.25 2.37
CA LEU A 88 3.96 10.17 1.17
C LEU A 88 3.54 9.01 0.25
N GLY A 89 2.96 7.95 0.83
CA GLY A 89 2.36 6.83 0.11
C GLY A 89 1.31 7.29 -0.90
N GLY A 90 0.65 8.43 -0.64
CA GLY A 90 -0.29 9.03 -1.58
C GLY A 90 0.33 9.50 -2.90
N GLY A 91 1.64 9.77 -2.96
CA GLY A 91 2.35 10.01 -4.23
C GLY A 91 2.79 8.70 -4.87
N LEU A 92 3.34 7.81 -4.06
CA LEU A 92 3.84 6.49 -4.45
C LEU A 92 2.75 5.60 -5.07
N VAL A 93 1.52 5.66 -4.54
CA VAL A 93 0.36 4.90 -5.04
C VAL A 93 -0.06 5.29 -6.45
N ILE A 94 0.07 6.58 -6.81
CA ILE A 94 -0.25 7.05 -8.16
C ILE A 94 0.78 6.50 -9.15
N ARG A 95 2.07 6.54 -8.77
CA ARG A 95 3.11 5.94 -9.59
C ARG A 95 2.88 4.44 -9.77
N ALA A 96 2.71 3.69 -8.68
CA ALA A 96 2.51 2.25 -8.75
C ALA A 96 1.32 1.88 -9.64
N ALA A 97 0.18 2.55 -9.47
CA ALA A 97 -1.02 2.33 -10.29
C ALA A 97 -0.83 2.68 -11.77
N ALA A 98 0.09 3.58 -12.12
CA ALA A 98 0.38 3.90 -13.52
C ALA A 98 1.11 2.76 -14.26
N PHE A 99 1.77 1.85 -13.54
CA PHE A 99 2.58 0.77 -14.12
C PHE A 99 2.09 -0.64 -13.76
N GLU A 100 1.14 -0.79 -12.84
CA GLU A 100 0.61 -2.09 -12.41
C GLU A 100 -0.85 -2.31 -12.87
N PRO A 101 -1.09 -3.06 -13.97
CA PRO A 101 -2.42 -3.21 -14.56
C PRO A 101 -3.43 -3.96 -13.68
N ARG A 102 -2.97 -4.68 -12.63
CA ARG A 102 -3.86 -5.35 -11.67
C ARG A 102 -4.53 -4.40 -10.68
N VAL A 103 -4.11 -3.13 -10.64
CA VAL A 103 -4.73 -2.10 -9.79
C VAL A 103 -5.97 -1.55 -10.48
N ARG A 104 -7.15 -1.81 -9.89
CA ARG A 104 -8.44 -1.37 -10.44
C ARG A 104 -8.90 -0.02 -9.91
N TYR A 105 -8.62 0.24 -8.64
CA TYR A 105 -8.98 1.47 -7.96
C TYR A 105 -7.81 1.99 -7.14
N VAL A 106 -7.69 3.31 -7.05
CA VAL A 106 -6.61 3.96 -6.31
C VAL A 106 -7.20 4.87 -5.25
N ILE A 107 -6.73 4.73 -4.01
CA ILE A 107 -7.06 5.62 -2.90
C ILE A 107 -5.79 6.34 -2.47
N ARG A 108 -5.80 7.67 -2.62
CA ARG A 108 -4.73 8.56 -2.16
C ARG A 108 -5.17 9.29 -0.91
N LEU A 109 -4.60 8.94 0.24
CA LEU A 109 -4.87 9.60 1.52
C LEU A 109 -3.69 10.50 1.92
N THR A 110 -3.75 11.76 1.50
CA THR A 110 -2.76 12.76 1.88
C THR A 110 -3.41 14.14 1.89
N ARG A 111 -2.70 15.16 2.40
CA ARG A 111 -3.21 16.53 2.40
C ARG A 111 -3.53 16.97 0.96
N ARG A 112 -4.63 17.72 0.84
CA ARG A 112 -5.00 18.37 -0.42
C ARG A 112 -3.83 19.26 -0.84
N VAL A 113 -3.25 19.00 -2.01
CA VAL A 113 -2.30 19.94 -2.61
C VAL A 113 -3.15 21.09 -3.16
N PRO A 114 -2.97 22.35 -2.71
CA PRO A 114 -3.70 23.46 -3.28
C PRO A 114 -3.41 23.53 -4.79
N PRO A 115 -4.39 23.92 -5.63
CA PRO A 115 -4.15 24.10 -7.04
C PRO A 115 -2.99 25.07 -7.24
N LEU A 116 -2.10 24.77 -8.20
CA LEU A 116 -1.07 25.71 -8.61
C LEU A 116 -1.78 26.99 -9.06
N SER A 117 -1.56 28.07 -8.34
CA SER A 117 -1.97 29.41 -8.78
C SER A 117 -1.17 29.72 -10.03
N GLY A 118 -1.84 29.61 -11.19
CA GLY A 118 -1.35 30.12 -12.46
C GLY A 118 -1.51 31.63 -12.58
#